data_AF-A0A642V8B9-F1
#
_entry.id   AF-A0A642V8B9-F1
#
_cell.length_a   1.000
_cell.length_b   1.000
_cell.length_c   1.000
_cell.angle_alpha   90.00
_cell.angle_beta   90.00
_cell.angle_gamma   90.00
#
_symmetry.space_group_name_H-M   'P 1'
#
loop_
_entity.id
_entity.type
_entity.pdbx_description
1 polymer ?
#
loop_
_entity_poly.entity_id
_entity_poly.type
_entity_poly.pdbx_seq_one_letter_code
_entity_poly.pdbx_strand_id
1 'polypeptide(L)'
;MVVPPAIALGLFSQSIFVGGNIAVSAVAMPALRKTNTPADVQQRQWEVLYDNGSKIYATCSLISGISYFYAAYNNAVDDHHFKILLFAGATAISAVPVTVIAIAPTVKKIKGLAGISNAEEAEQKGVGALIDKWGFLSFVRWSISATGLATYFYYLTQH
;
A
#
# COMPACT_ATOMS: atom_id res chain seq x y z
N MET A 1 12.68 -15.99 -22.45
CA MET A 1 13.41 -14.79 -21.97
C MET A 1 13.80 -15.02 -20.51
N VAL A 2 15.07 -14.84 -20.13
CA VAL A 2 15.47 -14.95 -18.71
C VAL A 2 15.21 -13.58 -18.07
N VAL A 3 14.26 -13.50 -17.15
CA VAL A 3 13.97 -12.26 -16.41
C VAL A 3 15.13 -11.98 -15.45
N PRO A 4 15.79 -10.80 -15.53
CA PRO A 4 16.86 -10.46 -14.61
C PRO A 4 16.42 -10.57 -13.14
N PRO A 5 17.28 -11.07 -12.23
CA PRO A 5 16.91 -11.26 -10.82
C PRO A 5 16.35 -9.99 -10.14
N ALA A 6 16.88 -8.81 -10.50
CA ALA A 6 16.39 -7.53 -10.00
C ALA A 6 14.93 -7.28 -10.38
N ILE A 7 14.55 -7.54 -11.64
CA ILE A 7 13.18 -7.40 -12.12
C ILE A 7 12.25 -8.39 -11.39
N ALA A 8 12.67 -9.64 -11.26
CA ALA A 8 11.88 -10.66 -10.57
C ALA A 8 11.61 -10.28 -9.10
N LEU A 9 12.64 -9.80 -8.39
CA LEU A 9 12.50 -9.31 -7.01
C LEU A 9 11.59 -8.08 -6.92
N GLY A 10 11.70 -7.17 -7.90
CA GLY A 10 10.86 -5.98 -7.98
C GLY A 10 9.39 -6.33 -8.16
N LEU A 11 9.09 -7.22 -9.11
CA LEU A 11 7.73 -7.72 -9.39
C LEU A 11 7.13 -8.44 -8.20
N PHE A 12 7.88 -9.34 -7.58
CA PHE A 12 7.41 -10.08 -6.43
C PHE A 12 7.07 -9.14 -5.27
N SER A 13 7.96 -8.20 -4.95
CA SER A 13 7.76 -7.24 -3.86
C SER A 13 6.59 -6.30 -4.15
N GLN A 14 6.46 -5.77 -5.37
CA GLN A 14 5.36 -4.90 -5.76
C GLN A 14 4.02 -5.67 -5.75
N SER A 15 4.02 -6.94 -6.14
CA SER A 15 2.83 -7.80 -6.09
C SER A 15 2.36 -8.05 -4.66
N ILE A 16 3.27 -8.28 -3.70
CA ILE A 16 2.91 -8.38 -2.28
C ILE A 16 2.30 -7.06 -1.80
N PHE A 17 2.90 -5.93 -2.16
CA PHE A 17 2.37 -4.62 -1.78
C PHE A 17 0.95 -4.40 -2.32
N VAL A 18 0.76 -4.56 -3.63
CA VAL A 18 -0.54 -4.33 -4.29
C VAL A 18 -1.57 -5.35 -3.83
N GLY A 19 -1.26 -6.64 -3.91
CA GLY A 19 -2.16 -7.74 -3.52
C GLY A 19 -2.56 -7.69 -2.05
N GLY A 20 -1.61 -7.39 -1.16
CA GLY A 20 -1.89 -7.21 0.27
C GLY A 20 -2.84 -6.04 0.52
N ASN A 21 -2.65 -4.90 -0.15
CA ASN A 21 -3.55 -3.75 0.00
C ASN A 21 -4.93 -3.99 -0.64
N ILE A 22 -5.03 -4.79 -1.70
CA ILE A 22 -6.32 -5.27 -2.24
C ILE A 22 -7.04 -6.10 -1.17
N ALA A 23 -6.35 -7.05 -0.53
CA ALA A 23 -6.95 -7.85 0.54
C ALA A 23 -7.42 -6.99 1.73
N VAL A 24 -6.62 -5.98 2.13
CA VAL A 24 -7.03 -5.00 3.14
C VAL A 24 -8.32 -4.27 2.73
N SER A 25 -8.39 -3.80 1.48
CA SER A 25 -9.52 -3.00 0.99
C SER A 25 -10.79 -3.83 0.79
N ALA A 26 -10.65 -5.05 0.23
CA ALA A 26 -11.77 -5.90 -0.15
C ALA A 26 -12.27 -6.81 0.97
N VAL A 27 -11.42 -7.14 1.95
CA VAL A 27 -11.75 -8.09 3.01
C VAL A 27 -11.66 -7.46 4.39
N ALA A 28 -10.50 -6.89 4.75
CA ALA A 28 -10.28 -6.40 6.11
C ALA A 28 -11.16 -5.18 6.43
N MET A 29 -11.27 -4.21 5.51
CA MET A 29 -12.08 -3.00 5.71
C MET A 29 -13.58 -3.31 5.91
N PRO A 30 -14.24 -4.11 5.06
CA PRO A 30 -15.62 -4.53 5.32
C PRO A 30 -15.77 -5.32 6.64
N ALA A 31 -14.79 -6.14 7.01
CA ALA A 31 -14.83 -6.89 8.26
C ALA A 31 -14.73 -5.96 9.49
N LEU A 32 -13.86 -4.95 9.44
CA LEU A 32 -13.74 -3.90 10.46
C LEU A 32 -15.04 -3.10 10.60
N ARG A 33 -15.71 -2.81 9.47
CA ARG A 33 -16.92 -1.97 9.42
C ARG A 33 -18.23 -2.77 9.51
N LYS A 34 -18.20 -4.02 9.99
CA LYS A 34 -19.43 -4.76 10.26
C LYS A 34 -20.33 -3.96 11.22
N THR A 35 -21.61 -3.87 10.89
CA THR A 35 -22.62 -3.00 11.54
C THR A 35 -22.70 -3.13 13.07
N ASN A 36 -22.31 -4.30 13.61
CA ASN A 36 -22.41 -4.59 15.04
C ASN A 36 -21.07 -4.47 15.79
N THR A 37 -19.99 -4.05 15.13
CA THR A 37 -18.68 -3.90 15.80
C THR A 37 -18.62 -2.53 16.49
N PRO A 38 -18.47 -2.46 17.82
CA PRO A 38 -18.35 -1.18 18.54
C PRO A 38 -17.12 -0.37 18.08
N ALA A 39 -17.21 0.95 18.08
CA ALA A 39 -16.17 1.83 17.52
C ALA A 39 -14.79 1.68 18.21
N ASP A 40 -14.77 1.43 19.51
CA ASP A 40 -13.54 1.15 20.27
C ASP A 40 -12.88 -0.18 19.82
N VAL A 41 -13.69 -1.20 19.53
CA VAL A 41 -13.22 -2.48 18.99
C VAL A 41 -12.69 -2.31 17.57
N GLN A 42 -13.36 -1.50 16.73
CA GLN A 42 -12.89 -1.20 15.38
C GLN A 42 -11.51 -0.54 15.40
N GLN A 43 -11.28 0.42 16.31
CA GLN A 43 -9.99 1.09 16.49
C GLN A 43 -8.88 0.10 16.83
N ARG A 44 -9.11 -0.80 17.81
CA ARG A 44 -8.13 -1.80 18.23
C ARG A 44 -7.81 -2.80 17.12
N GLN A 45 -8.83 -3.29 16.42
CA GLN A 45 -8.63 -4.23 15.31
C GLN A 45 -7.88 -3.57 14.15
N TRP A 46 -8.22 -2.32 13.83
CA TRP A 46 -7.50 -1.53 12.84
C TRP A 46 -6.04 -1.32 13.23
N GLU A 47 -5.75 -1.04 14.51
CA GLU A 47 -4.39 -0.80 14.97
C GLU A 47 -3.52 -2.05 14.83
N VAL A 48 -4.04 -3.23 15.21
CA VAL A 48 -3.34 -4.51 15.01
C VAL A 48 -3.07 -4.75 13.52
N LEU A 49 -4.07 -4.50 12.66
CA LEU A 49 -3.92 -4.62 11.21
C LEU A 49 -2.82 -3.68 10.67
N TYR A 50 -2.85 -2.41 11.08
CA TYR A 50 -1.91 -1.38 10.63
C TYR A 50 -0.48 -1.68 11.08
N ASP A 51 -0.28 -2.03 12.35
CA ASP A 51 1.05 -2.25 12.91
C ASP A 51 1.73 -3.49 12.31
N ASN A 52 0.96 -4.53 12.01
CA ASN A 52 1.46 -5.73 11.34
C ASN A 52 1.75 -5.48 9.85
N GLY A 53 0.85 -4.78 9.14
CA GLY A 53 0.97 -4.57 7.69
C GLY A 53 1.94 -3.48 7.28
N SER A 54 2.01 -2.37 8.02
CA SER A 54 2.70 -1.15 7.59
C SER A 54 4.19 -1.36 7.31
N LYS A 55 4.90 -2.10 8.16
CA LYS A 55 6.34 -2.40 7.99
C LYS A 55 6.59 -3.27 6.77
N ILE A 56 5.76 -4.30 6.55
CA ILE A 56 5.86 -5.20 5.40
C ILE A 56 5.65 -4.39 4.11
N TYR A 57 4.57 -3.62 4.04
CA TYR A 57 4.24 -2.86 2.84
C TYR A 57 5.25 -1.74 2.54
N ALA A 58 5.76 -1.03 3.55
CA ALA A 58 6.82 -0.04 3.34
C ALA A 58 8.09 -0.69 2.78
N THR A 59 8.48 -1.85 3.33
CA THR A 59 9.66 -2.60 2.87
C THR A 59 9.48 -3.09 1.43
N CYS A 60 8.33 -3.69 1.11
CA CYS A 60 8.03 -4.15 -0.24
C CYS A 60 8.02 -3.02 -1.28
N SER A 61 7.50 -1.84 -0.93
CA SER A 61 7.52 -0.65 -1.80
C SER A 61 8.95 -0.16 -2.07
N LEU A 62 9.80 -0.11 -1.04
CA LEU A 62 11.20 0.29 -1.20
C LEU A 62 11.99 -0.72 -2.02
N ILE A 63 11.88 -2.02 -1.71
CA ILE A 63 12.58 -3.08 -2.45
C ILE A 63 12.16 -3.04 -3.92
N SER A 64 10.86 -2.95 -4.21
CA SER A 64 10.40 -2.88 -5.60
C SER A 64 10.91 -1.66 -6.35
N GLY A 65 10.83 -0.48 -5.75
CA GLY A 65 11.36 0.75 -6.35
C GLY A 65 12.86 0.64 -6.68
N ILE A 66 13.66 0.24 -5.68
CA ILE A 66 15.12 0.09 -5.84
C ILE A 66 15.46 -0.96 -6.91
N SER A 67 14.78 -2.11 -6.89
CA SER A 67 14.96 -3.17 -7.86
C SER A 67 14.69 -2.71 -9.30
N TYR A 68 13.62 -1.95 -9.52
CA TYR A 68 13.31 -1.42 -10.85
C TYR A 68 14.27 -0.34 -11.30
N PHE A 69 14.69 0.58 -10.42
CA PHE A 69 15.69 1.58 -10.76
C PHE A 69 17.05 0.94 -11.08
N TYR A 70 17.46 -0.06 -10.30
CA TYR A 70 18.67 -0.82 -10.57
C TYR A 70 18.59 -1.55 -11.92
N ALA A 71 17.45 -2.17 -12.23
CA ALA A 71 17.22 -2.83 -13.51
C ALA A 71 17.19 -1.84 -14.68
N ALA A 72 16.62 -0.64 -14.49
CA ALA A 72 16.65 0.40 -15.51
C ALA A 72 18.10 0.77 -15.86
N TYR A 73 18.96 0.91 -14.84
CA TYR A 73 20.35 1.28 -15.05
C TYR A 73 21.21 0.15 -15.67
N ASN A 74 21.00 -1.11 -15.28
CA ASN A 74 21.89 -2.23 -15.66
C ASN A 74 21.33 -3.20 -16.70
N ASN A 75 20.01 -3.25 -16.90
CA ASN A 75 19.34 -4.28 -17.68
C ASN A 75 18.40 -3.74 -18.77
N ALA A 76 18.26 -2.42 -18.90
CA ALA A 76 17.51 -1.84 -20.01
C ALA A 76 18.24 -2.10 -21.33
N VAL A 77 17.57 -2.74 -22.28
CA VAL A 77 18.14 -3.06 -23.60
C VAL A 77 17.89 -1.94 -24.62
N ASP A 78 16.91 -1.08 -24.35
CA ASP A 78 16.55 0.07 -25.16
C ASP A 78 15.89 1.17 -24.29
N ASP A 79 15.64 2.32 -24.92
CA ASP A 79 14.99 3.48 -24.30
C ASP A 79 13.56 3.18 -23.82
N HIS A 80 12.86 2.25 -24.46
CA HIS A 80 11.48 1.92 -24.11
C HIS A 80 11.43 1.13 -22.81
N HIS A 81 12.26 0.09 -22.69
CA HIS A 81 12.41 -0.71 -21.45
C HIS A 81 12.92 0.16 -20.31
N PHE A 82 13.87 1.06 -20.59
CA PHE A 82 14.36 2.01 -19.61
C PHE A 82 13.22 2.87 -19.03
N LYS A 83 12.39 3.47 -19.89
CA LYS A 83 11.24 4.29 -19.48
C LYS A 83 10.21 3.49 -18.69
N ILE A 84 9.92 2.25 -19.10
CA ILE A 84 8.99 1.36 -18.39
C ILE A 84 9.51 1.01 -16.99
N LEU A 85 10.79 0.66 -16.86
CA LEU A 85 11.40 0.33 -15.57
C LEU A 85 11.48 1.56 -14.65
N LEU A 86 11.80 2.74 -15.19
CA LEU A 86 11.75 3.99 -14.43
C LEU A 86 10.33 4.29 -13.93
N PHE A 87 9.32 4.14 -14.79
CA PHE A 87 7.93 4.37 -14.42
C PHE A 87 7.44 3.38 -13.35
N ALA A 88 7.77 2.08 -13.50
CA ALA A 88 7.47 1.06 -12.51
C ALA A 88 8.17 1.34 -11.17
N GLY A 89 9.45 1.75 -11.20
CA GLY A 89 10.20 2.14 -10.00
C GLY A 89 9.62 3.35 -9.29
N ALA A 90 9.25 4.39 -10.05
CA ALA A 90 8.66 5.62 -9.51
C ALA A 90 7.30 5.36 -8.83
N THR A 91 6.42 4.59 -9.48
CA THR A 91 5.10 4.24 -8.93
C THR A 91 5.17 3.22 -7.79
N ALA A 92 6.20 2.38 -7.75
CA ALA A 92 6.46 1.49 -6.63
C ALA A 92 6.90 2.28 -5.38
N ILE A 93 7.86 3.20 -5.52
CA ILE A 93 8.40 3.96 -4.38
C ILE A 93 7.49 5.11 -3.94
N SER A 94 6.58 5.59 -4.80
CA SER A 94 5.64 6.68 -4.48
C SER A 94 4.73 6.38 -3.30
N ALA A 95 4.56 5.11 -2.92
CA ALA A 95 3.81 4.74 -1.73
C ALA A 95 4.40 5.37 -0.46
N VAL A 96 5.72 5.59 -0.38
CA VAL A 96 6.38 6.19 0.78
C VAL A 96 5.98 7.68 0.96
N PRO A 97 6.19 8.59 0.00
CA PRO A 97 5.78 9.98 0.15
C PRO A 97 4.27 10.14 0.32
N VAL A 98 3.44 9.35 -0.39
CA VAL A 98 1.98 9.35 -0.19
C VAL A 98 1.63 8.97 1.24
N THR A 99 2.33 7.99 1.82
CA THR A 99 2.08 7.57 3.20
C THR A 99 2.45 8.66 4.20
N VAL A 100 3.62 9.28 4.06
CA VAL A 100 4.08 10.32 4.99
C VAL A 100 3.20 11.57 4.93
N ILE A 101 2.83 12.01 3.72
CA ILE A 101 2.12 13.28 3.53
C ILE A 101 0.62 13.12 3.77
N ALA A 102 -0.03 12.11 3.20
CA ALA A 102 -1.48 12.00 3.21
C ALA A 102 -2.01 11.06 4.31
N ILE A 103 -1.34 9.93 4.55
CA ILE A 103 -1.86 8.86 5.41
C ILE A 103 -1.46 9.06 6.88
N ALA A 104 -0.19 9.42 7.14
CA ALA A 104 0.35 9.52 8.49
C ALA A 104 -0.43 10.48 9.42
N PRO A 105 -0.94 11.65 8.96
CA PRO A 105 -1.79 12.50 9.80
C PRO A 105 -3.07 11.79 10.27
N THR A 106 -3.67 10.98 9.39
CA THR A 106 -4.89 10.22 9.71
C THR A 106 -4.58 9.10 10.69
N VAL A 107 -3.49 8.35 10.45
CA VAL A 107 -3.01 7.29 11.36
C VAL A 107 -2.75 7.85 12.77
N LYS A 108 -2.06 8.99 12.87
CA LYS A 108 -1.77 9.64 14.15
C LYS A 108 -3.05 10.02 14.90
N LYS A 109 -4.09 10.48 14.19
CA LYS A 109 -5.40 10.78 14.78
C LYS A 109 -6.07 9.52 15.32
N ILE A 110 -6.12 8.44 14.55
CA ILE A 110 -6.75 7.18 15.00
C ILE A 110 -6.02 6.63 16.23
N LYS A 111 -4.67 6.55 16.19
CA LYS A 111 -3.86 6.10 17.34
C LYS A 111 -3.97 7.03 18.55
N GLY A 112 -4.14 8.33 18.34
CA GLY A 112 -4.36 9.30 19.42
C GLY A 112 -5.69 9.12 20.16
N LEU A 113 -6.62 8.35 19.59
CA LEU A 113 -7.88 7.96 20.23
C LEU A 113 -7.80 6.58 20.89
N ALA A 114 -6.63 5.92 20.84
CA ALA A 114 -6.39 4.65 21.53
C ALA A 114 -6.51 4.86 23.04
N GLY A 115 -7.29 4.01 23.70
CA GLY A 115 -7.54 4.09 25.15
C GLY A 115 -8.96 4.51 25.52
N ILE A 116 -9.77 4.97 24.57
CA ILE A 116 -11.21 5.11 24.78
C ILE A 116 -11.82 3.71 24.82
N SER A 117 -12.33 3.33 25.99
CA SER A 117 -13.01 2.04 26.20
C SER A 117 -14.53 2.14 26.05
N ASN A 118 -15.07 3.35 25.96
CA ASN A 118 -16.49 3.60 25.74
C ASN A 118 -16.77 3.74 24.24
N ALA A 119 -17.62 2.86 23.70
CA ALA A 119 -17.98 2.85 22.29
C ALA A 119 -18.70 4.13 21.83
N GLU A 120 -19.55 4.74 22.67
CA GLU A 120 -20.25 5.98 22.35
C GLU A 120 -19.28 7.16 22.27
N GLU A 121 -18.34 7.25 23.21
CA GLU A 121 -17.29 8.28 23.17
C GLU A 121 -16.39 8.13 21.94
N ALA A 122 -16.04 6.90 21.57
CA ALA A 122 -15.24 6.61 20.38
C ALA A 122 -15.98 7.00 19.10
N GLU A 123 -17.29 6.74 19.03
CA GLU A 123 -18.13 7.13 17.89
C GLU A 123 -18.28 8.65 17.80
N GLN A 124 -18.52 9.33 18.92
CA GLN A 124 -18.59 10.80 18.99
C GLN A 124 -17.30 11.47 18.53
N LYS A 125 -16.13 10.87 18.81
CA LYS A 125 -14.83 11.37 18.33
C LYS A 125 -14.51 10.97 16.88
N GLY A 126 -15.42 10.27 16.20
CA GLY A 126 -15.35 10.02 14.76
C GLY A 126 -14.33 8.96 14.36
N VAL A 127 -14.06 7.96 15.22
CA VAL A 127 -13.14 6.85 14.92
C VAL A 127 -13.49 6.17 13.59
N GLY A 128 -14.77 5.84 13.37
CA GLY A 128 -15.22 5.19 12.14
C GLY A 128 -14.90 6.01 10.89
N ALA A 129 -15.19 7.31 10.91
CA ALA A 129 -14.90 8.21 9.79
C ALA A 129 -13.39 8.35 9.51
N LEU A 130 -12.55 8.31 10.55
CA LEU A 130 -11.10 8.32 10.39
C LEU A 130 -10.58 7.02 9.77
N ILE A 131 -11.12 5.87 10.17
CA ILE A 131 -10.79 4.56 9.58
C ILE A 131 -11.23 4.52 8.11
N ASP A 132 -12.43 5.01 7.78
CA ASP A 132 -12.91 5.11 6.39
C ASP A 132 -12.01 6.00 5.54
N LYS A 133 -11.61 7.16 6.08
CA LYS A 133 -10.65 8.06 5.42
C LYS A 133 -9.30 7.38 5.19
N TRP A 134 -8.78 6.67 6.20
CA TRP A 134 -7.55 5.91 6.06
C TRP A 134 -7.67 4.83 4.96
N GLY A 135 -8.79 4.11 4.92
CA GLY A 135 -9.08 3.10 3.91
C GLY A 135 -9.08 3.70 2.50
N PHE A 136 -9.75 4.83 2.30
CA PHE A 136 -9.79 5.54 1.02
C PHE A 136 -8.40 6.05 0.59
N LEU A 137 -7.64 6.66 1.49
CA LEU A 137 -6.28 7.12 1.16
C LEU A 137 -5.35 5.95 0.85
N SER A 138 -5.49 4.84 1.57
CA SER A 138 -4.75 3.60 1.29
C SER A 138 -5.12 3.04 -0.08
N PHE A 139 -6.40 3.10 -0.47
CA PHE A 139 -6.90 2.73 -1.79
C PHE A 139 -6.23 3.51 -2.92
N VAL A 140 -6.23 4.84 -2.80
CA VAL A 140 -5.55 5.71 -3.77
C VAL A 140 -4.07 5.37 -3.86
N ARG A 141 -3.39 5.19 -2.72
CA ARG A 141 -1.96 4.84 -2.68
C ARG A 141 -1.65 3.56 -3.44
N TRP A 142 -2.35 2.46 -3.16
CA TRP A 142 -2.03 1.20 -3.80
C TRP A 142 -2.45 1.17 -5.28
N SER A 143 -3.46 1.96 -5.67
CA SER A 143 -3.86 2.10 -7.08
C SER A 143 -2.74 2.71 -7.93
N ILE A 144 -2.02 3.71 -7.41
CA ILE A 144 -0.84 4.28 -8.09
C ILE A 144 0.21 3.19 -8.31
N SER A 145 0.56 2.43 -7.28
CA SER A 145 1.54 1.33 -7.43
C SER A 145 1.03 0.20 -8.34
N ALA A 146 -0.27 -0.05 -8.40
CA ALA A 146 -0.86 -1.02 -9.30
C ALA A 146 -0.72 -0.64 -10.78
N THR A 147 -0.77 0.65 -11.13
CA THR A 147 -0.54 1.08 -12.53
C THR A 147 0.87 0.77 -13.02
N GLY A 148 1.89 0.93 -12.18
CA GLY A 148 3.27 0.54 -12.52
C GLY A 148 3.40 -0.95 -12.74
N LEU A 149 2.83 -1.74 -11.83
CA LEU A 149 2.81 -3.20 -11.91
C LEU A 149 2.13 -3.69 -13.20
N ALA A 150 0.94 -3.15 -13.50
CA ALA A 150 0.18 -3.50 -14.69
C ALA A 150 0.92 -3.13 -15.99
N THR A 151 1.57 -1.96 -16.02
CA THR A 151 2.38 -1.52 -17.17
C THR A 151 3.53 -2.49 -17.42
N TYR A 152 4.21 -2.95 -16.37
CA TYR A 152 5.30 -3.92 -16.53
C TYR A 152 4.81 -5.30 -16.97
N PHE A 153 3.70 -5.78 -16.41
CA PHE A 153 3.09 -7.04 -16.86
C PHE A 153 2.67 -6.98 -18.32
N TYR A 154 2.05 -5.89 -18.75
CA TYR A 154 1.68 -5.71 -20.16
C TYR A 154 2.92 -5.75 -21.06
N TYR A 155 4.00 -5.07 -20.67
CA TYR A 155 5.26 -5.09 -21.39
C TYR A 155 5.84 -6.52 -21.53
N LEU A 156 5.78 -7.35 -20.48
CA LEU A 156 6.18 -8.77 -20.54
C LEU A 156 5.32 -9.62 -21.48
N THR A 157 4.10 -9.22 -21.82
CA THR A 157 3.25 -9.99 -22.76
C THR A 157 3.57 -9.70 -24.23
N GLN A 158 4.31 -8.63 -24.51
CA GLN A 158 4.65 -8.23 -25.87
C GLN A 158 5.98 -8.83 -26.37
N HIS A 159 6.75 -9.50 -25.49
CA HIS A 159 8.07 -10.07 -25.80
C HIS A 159 8.33 -11.39 -25.10
#